data_AF-A0A1D3JU52-F1
#
_entry.id   AF-A0A1D3JU52-F1
#
_cell.length_a   1.000
_cell.length_b   1.000
_cell.length_c   1.000
_cell.angle_alpha   90.00
_cell.angle_beta   90.00
_cell.angle_gamma   90.00
#
_symmetry.space_group_name_H-M   'P 1'
#
loop_
_entity.id
_entity.type
_entity.pdbx_description
1 polymer ?
#
loop_
_entity_poly.entity_id
_entity_poly.type
_entity_poly.pdbx_seq_one_letter_code
_entity_poly.pdbx_strand_id
1 'polypeptide(L)'
;MLTKYKVMRGLFKRRLVRVFIWNVIAFFNRSRLEFFCSEQLKRKDESFVRFDEDSIASVVSDLESNGALSGPSLPRETVNYLQAYADLNPCFADRDQTKGFFLNDRSKAEEKMGKKLLLAQYFGAEQDEVIARLASDPYLLSVAARYLKVPPKLMSVNMWWTFPVDASAEDKARHAHVFHFDLDDVKFVKFFFYLTDVDGFAGPHVYVRTSNWDIKYKSPLFKSKRFSDEEVVACYGQENIVEVFGSAGACLIEDTITLGGCRS
;
A
#
# COMPACT_ATOMS: atom_id res chain seq x y z
N MET A 1 -23.08 18.03 7.75
CA MET A 1 -24.00 17.13 7.02
C MET A 1 -23.37 15.75 6.87
N LEU A 2 -24.11 14.67 7.16
CA LEU A 2 -23.71 13.32 6.77
C LEU A 2 -23.90 13.16 5.26
N THR A 3 -22.83 12.84 4.53
CA THR A 3 -22.92 12.53 3.10
C THR A 3 -23.24 11.05 2.91
N LYS A 4 -23.86 10.67 1.77
CA LYS A 4 -24.05 9.25 1.40
C LYS A 4 -22.74 8.46 1.50
N TYR A 5 -21.64 9.08 1.10
CA TYR A 5 -20.28 8.54 1.22
C TYR A 5 -19.88 8.24 2.68
N LYS A 6 -20.12 9.16 3.63
CA LYS A 6 -19.82 8.93 5.06
C LYS A 6 -20.66 7.80 5.66
N VAL A 7 -21.93 7.68 5.26
CA VAL A 7 -22.81 6.59 5.71
C VAL A 7 -22.32 5.24 5.17
N MET A 8 -22.02 5.17 3.87
CA MET A 8 -21.46 3.99 3.21
C MET A 8 -20.15 3.54 3.86
N ARG A 9 -19.21 4.48 4.06
CA ARG A 9 -17.92 4.21 4.73
C ARG A 9 -18.11 3.72 6.16
N GLY A 10 -19.08 4.27 6.89
CA GLY A 10 -19.43 3.82 8.24
C GLY A 10 -19.96 2.38 8.27
N LEU A 11 -20.81 2.00 7.31
CA LEU A 11 -21.32 0.64 7.19
C LEU A 11 -20.18 -0.34 6.86
N PHE A 12 -19.26 0.01 5.95
CA PHE A 12 -18.14 -0.85 5.57
C PHE A 12 -17.07 -1.04 6.65
N LYS A 13 -17.05 -0.19 7.70
CA LYS A 13 -16.26 -0.48 8.91
C LYS A 13 -16.74 -1.72 9.64
N ARG A 14 -18.02 -2.09 9.50
CA ARG A 14 -18.56 -3.30 10.12
C ARG A 14 -18.16 -4.50 9.28
N ARG A 15 -17.25 -5.33 9.81
CA ARG A 15 -16.74 -6.53 9.13
C ARG A 15 -17.87 -7.42 8.58
N LEU A 16 -18.89 -7.70 9.38
CA LEU A 16 -20.03 -8.54 8.95
C LEU A 16 -20.74 -7.98 7.70
N VAL A 17 -21.00 -6.67 7.68
CA VAL A 17 -21.66 -5.99 6.53
C VAL A 17 -20.75 -6.04 5.31
N ARG A 18 -19.46 -5.72 5.47
CA ARG A 18 -18.47 -5.75 4.39
C ARG A 18 -18.32 -7.14 3.80
N VAL A 19 -18.15 -8.16 4.64
CA VAL A 19 -18.00 -9.57 4.23
C VAL A 19 -19.26 -10.06 3.52
N PHE A 20 -20.45 -9.76 4.03
CA PHE A 20 -21.71 -10.14 3.39
C PHE A 20 -21.82 -9.55 1.98
N ILE A 21 -21.68 -8.22 1.85
CA ILE A 21 -21.74 -7.53 0.56
C ILE A 21 -20.68 -8.08 -0.39
N TRP A 22 -19.47 -8.31 0.10
CA TRP A 22 -18.37 -8.80 -0.73
C TRP A 22 -18.59 -10.23 -1.22
N ASN A 23 -19.13 -11.11 -0.39
CA ASN A 23 -19.46 -12.48 -0.78
C ASN A 23 -20.52 -12.50 -1.88
N VAL A 24 -21.51 -11.60 -1.82
CA VAL A 24 -22.51 -11.45 -2.89
C VAL A 24 -21.85 -10.99 -4.19
N ILE A 25 -20.99 -9.97 -4.14
CA ILE A 25 -20.26 -9.46 -5.31
C ILE A 25 -19.37 -10.56 -5.92
N ALA A 26 -18.62 -11.28 -5.08
CA ALA A 26 -17.73 -12.37 -5.50
C ALA A 26 -18.51 -13.51 -6.18
N PHE A 27 -19.66 -13.89 -5.62
CA PHE A 27 -20.52 -14.93 -6.19
C PHE A 27 -20.91 -14.63 -7.64
N PHE A 28 -21.37 -13.41 -7.93
CA PHE A 28 -21.75 -13.00 -9.29
C PHE A 28 -20.58 -12.79 -10.25
N ASN A 29 -19.34 -12.76 -9.76
CA ASN A 29 -18.15 -12.56 -10.59
C ASN A 29 -17.29 -13.82 -10.76
N ARG A 30 -17.70 -14.97 -10.20
CA ARG A 30 -16.88 -16.21 -10.19
C ARG A 30 -16.39 -16.62 -11.58
N SER A 31 -17.27 -16.68 -12.57
CA SER A 31 -16.87 -17.08 -13.94
C SER A 31 -15.92 -16.06 -14.59
N ARG A 32 -16.15 -14.75 -14.33
CA ARG A 32 -15.27 -13.68 -14.82
C ARG A 32 -13.90 -13.73 -14.15
N LEU A 33 -13.87 -14.06 -12.86
CA LEU A 33 -12.64 -14.24 -12.09
C LEU A 33 -11.81 -15.39 -12.66
N GLU A 34 -12.40 -16.58 -12.83
CA GLU A 34 -11.65 -17.73 -13.36
C GLU A 34 -11.10 -17.46 -14.76
N PHE A 35 -11.91 -16.85 -15.63
CA PHE A 35 -11.44 -16.41 -16.94
C PHE A 35 -10.26 -15.43 -16.81
N PHE A 36 -10.40 -14.38 -15.99
CA PHE A 36 -9.35 -13.38 -15.79
C PHE A 36 -8.03 -14.01 -15.27
N CYS A 37 -8.10 -14.88 -14.27
CA CYS A 37 -6.94 -15.57 -13.72
C CYS A 37 -6.28 -16.48 -14.76
N SER A 38 -7.07 -17.20 -15.57
CA SER A 38 -6.53 -18.03 -16.65
C SER A 38 -5.75 -17.21 -17.70
N GLU A 39 -6.22 -15.99 -18.01
CA GLU A 39 -5.52 -15.08 -18.91
C GLU A 39 -4.21 -14.56 -18.29
N GLN A 40 -4.18 -14.27 -16.97
CA GLN A 40 -2.93 -13.86 -16.32
C GLN A 40 -1.89 -14.98 -16.30
N LEU A 41 -2.31 -16.24 -16.11
CA LEU A 41 -1.39 -17.39 -16.14
C LEU A 41 -0.77 -17.60 -17.52
N LYS A 42 -1.51 -17.34 -18.60
CA LYS A 42 -0.96 -17.37 -19.98
C LYS A 42 0.10 -16.30 -20.19
N ARG A 43 0.01 -15.18 -19.47
CA ARG A 43 0.94 -14.05 -19.51
C ARG A 43 2.06 -14.14 -18.47
N LYS A 44 2.22 -15.27 -17.78
CA LYS A 44 3.18 -15.40 -16.67
C LYS A 44 4.63 -15.03 -17.04
N ASP A 45 5.02 -15.23 -18.30
CA ASP A 45 6.36 -14.92 -18.78
C ASP A 45 6.59 -13.41 -19.00
N GLU A 46 5.53 -12.59 -18.99
CA GLU A 46 5.61 -11.13 -18.99
C GLU A 46 5.90 -10.54 -17.60
N SER A 47 5.76 -11.35 -16.54
CA SER A 47 5.84 -10.88 -15.16
C SER A 47 7.28 -10.64 -14.69
N PHE A 48 7.44 -9.66 -13.81
CA PHE A 48 8.71 -9.40 -13.13
C PHE A 48 9.09 -10.50 -12.15
N VAL A 49 8.13 -11.35 -11.75
CA VAL A 49 8.31 -12.44 -10.81
C VAL A 49 7.74 -13.72 -11.38
N ARG A 50 8.43 -14.85 -11.19
CA ARG A 50 7.90 -16.16 -11.55
C ARG A 50 6.79 -16.57 -10.58
N PHE A 51 5.68 -17.04 -11.13
CA PHE A 51 4.55 -17.53 -10.34
C PHE A 51 3.78 -18.64 -11.06
N ASP A 52 2.95 -19.32 -10.28
CA ASP A 52 2.02 -20.36 -10.66
C ASP A 52 0.77 -20.28 -9.76
N GLU A 53 -0.18 -21.20 -9.91
CA GLU A 53 -1.40 -21.16 -9.12
C GLU A 53 -1.16 -21.38 -7.61
N ASP A 54 -0.24 -22.27 -7.25
CA ASP A 54 0.04 -22.64 -5.86
C ASP A 54 0.71 -21.50 -5.10
N SER A 55 1.69 -20.84 -5.72
CA SER A 55 2.35 -19.66 -5.14
C SER A 55 1.36 -18.50 -4.93
N ILE A 56 0.43 -18.26 -5.86
CA ILE A 56 -0.64 -17.26 -5.68
C ILE A 56 -1.57 -17.67 -4.53
N ALA A 57 -1.98 -18.94 -4.46
CA ALA A 57 -2.86 -19.43 -3.41
C ALA A 57 -2.23 -19.28 -2.01
N SER A 58 -0.93 -19.57 -1.87
CA SER A 58 -0.18 -19.37 -0.63
C SER A 58 -0.19 -17.89 -0.21
N VAL A 59 0.17 -16.98 -1.13
CA VAL A 59 0.19 -15.52 -0.86
C VAL A 59 -1.19 -15.01 -0.44
N VAL A 60 -2.25 -15.46 -1.10
CA VAL A 60 -3.62 -15.06 -0.77
C VAL A 60 -4.04 -15.58 0.60
N SER A 61 -3.70 -16.82 0.96
CA SER A 61 -4.01 -17.40 2.28
C SER A 61 -3.30 -16.64 3.40
N ASP A 62 -2.03 -16.30 3.20
CA ASP A 62 -1.24 -15.54 4.16
C ASP A 62 -1.78 -14.10 4.30
N LEU A 63 -2.20 -13.48 3.19
CA LEU A 63 -2.80 -12.15 3.20
C LEU A 63 -4.15 -12.14 3.92
N GLU A 64 -5.01 -13.13 3.69
CA GLU A 64 -6.29 -13.28 4.40
C GLU A 64 -6.07 -13.48 5.92
N SER A 65 -5.04 -14.23 6.31
CA SER A 65 -4.76 -14.58 7.70
C SER A 65 -4.03 -13.48 8.48
N ASN A 66 -3.08 -12.81 7.84
CA ASN A 66 -2.17 -11.86 8.51
C ASN A 66 -2.51 -10.41 8.22
N GLY A 67 -3.24 -10.11 7.15
CA GLY A 67 -3.53 -8.76 6.70
C GLY A 67 -2.43 -8.13 5.86
N ALA A 68 -1.17 -8.50 6.06
CA ALA A 68 -0.07 -8.17 5.16
C ALA A 68 1.05 -9.22 5.22
N LEU A 69 1.88 -9.26 4.18
CA LEU A 69 3.06 -10.12 4.09
C LEU A 69 4.13 -9.53 3.18
N SER A 70 5.38 -9.95 3.39
CA SER A 70 6.45 -9.72 2.43
C SER A 70 6.20 -10.55 1.17
N GLY A 71 6.17 -9.87 0.02
CA GLY A 71 6.05 -10.47 -1.29
C GLY A 71 7.41 -10.74 -1.95
N PRO A 72 7.40 -11.31 -3.16
CA PRO A 72 8.61 -11.48 -3.96
C PRO A 72 9.20 -10.12 -4.35
N SER A 73 10.53 -10.06 -4.38
CA SER A 73 11.25 -8.82 -4.71
C SER A 73 11.30 -8.58 -6.21
N LEU A 74 11.31 -7.30 -6.60
CA LEU A 74 11.57 -6.91 -7.99
C LEU A 74 13.00 -7.29 -8.42
N PRO A 75 13.20 -7.61 -9.71
CA PRO A 75 14.53 -7.76 -10.27
C PRO A 75 15.37 -6.49 -10.08
N ARG A 76 16.66 -6.67 -9.79
CA ARG A 76 17.60 -5.55 -9.56
C ARG A 76 17.64 -4.56 -10.72
N GLU A 77 17.54 -5.03 -11.95
CA GLU A 77 17.51 -4.18 -13.15
C GLU A 77 16.29 -3.26 -13.16
N THR A 78 15.12 -3.76 -12.73
CA THR A 78 13.91 -2.97 -12.59
C THR A 78 14.06 -1.91 -11.50
N VAL A 79 14.64 -2.29 -10.35
CA VAL A 79 14.92 -1.33 -9.26
C VAL A 79 15.87 -0.22 -9.73
N ASN A 80 16.96 -0.58 -10.40
CA ASN A 80 17.90 0.40 -10.95
C ASN A 80 17.23 1.35 -11.95
N TYR A 81 16.33 0.84 -12.81
CA TYR A 81 15.55 1.67 -13.72
C TYR A 81 14.67 2.67 -12.96
N LEU A 82 13.94 2.22 -11.95
CA LEU A 82 13.05 3.07 -11.16
C LEU A 82 13.83 4.14 -10.36
N GLN A 83 15.01 3.81 -9.86
CA GLN A 83 15.92 4.78 -9.23
C GLN A 83 16.39 5.82 -10.25
N ALA A 84 16.82 5.39 -11.45
CA ALA A 84 17.22 6.32 -12.51
C ALA A 84 16.05 7.22 -12.96
N TYR A 85 14.83 6.67 -13.06
CA TYR A 85 13.63 7.46 -13.30
C TYR A 85 13.45 8.52 -12.21
N ALA A 86 13.62 8.15 -10.93
CA ALA A 86 13.50 9.06 -9.79
C ALA A 86 14.52 10.22 -9.87
N ASP A 87 15.75 9.94 -10.31
CA ASP A 87 16.82 10.93 -10.42
C ASP A 87 16.63 11.88 -11.60
N LEU A 88 16.05 11.39 -12.70
CA LEU A 88 15.89 12.12 -13.96
C LEU A 88 14.59 12.92 -14.05
N ASN A 89 13.66 12.73 -13.12
CA ASN A 89 12.36 13.40 -13.12
C ASN A 89 12.18 14.27 -11.87
N PRO A 90 11.46 15.42 -11.97
CA PRO A 90 11.16 16.22 -10.80
C PRO A 90 10.16 15.50 -9.89
N CYS A 91 10.41 15.59 -8.58
CA CYS A 91 9.48 15.22 -7.53
C CYS A 91 8.95 16.48 -6.84
N PHE A 92 7.91 16.33 -6.04
CA PHE A 92 7.13 17.46 -5.53
C PHE A 92 6.94 17.37 -4.02
N ALA A 93 7.40 18.40 -3.31
CA ALA A 93 7.36 18.45 -1.86
C ALA A 93 5.91 18.40 -1.32
N ASP A 94 5.69 17.67 -0.23
CA ASP A 94 4.42 17.63 0.51
C ASP A 94 3.18 17.26 -0.34
N ARG A 95 3.37 16.58 -1.48
CA ARG A 95 2.32 16.30 -2.48
C ARG A 95 1.72 17.57 -3.10
N ASP A 96 2.51 18.62 -3.27
CA ASP A 96 2.11 19.90 -3.87
C ASP A 96 2.77 20.10 -5.24
N GLN A 97 1.98 20.05 -6.31
CA GLN A 97 2.46 20.19 -7.70
C GLN A 97 3.13 21.55 -7.99
N THR A 98 2.98 22.55 -7.12
CA THR A 98 3.67 23.84 -7.27
C THR A 98 5.10 23.84 -6.70
N LYS A 99 5.49 22.78 -5.97
CA LYS A 99 6.76 22.67 -5.23
C LYS A 99 7.70 21.61 -5.82
N GLY A 100 7.92 21.68 -7.14
CA GLY A 100 8.78 20.75 -7.86
C GLY A 100 10.28 20.97 -7.62
N PHE A 101 11.03 19.88 -7.53
CA PHE A 101 12.49 19.86 -7.43
C PHE A 101 13.06 18.49 -7.88
N PHE A 102 14.33 18.44 -8.30
CA PHE A 102 15.02 17.18 -8.52
C PHE A 102 15.52 16.60 -7.19
N LEU A 103 15.44 15.29 -7.01
CA LEU A 103 15.81 14.64 -5.74
C LEU A 103 17.24 15.00 -5.30
N ASN A 104 18.19 15.03 -6.24
CA ASN A 104 19.58 15.40 -6.00
C ASN A 104 19.78 16.86 -5.57
N ASP A 105 18.81 17.74 -5.82
CA ASP A 105 18.79 19.14 -5.39
C ASP A 105 17.96 19.36 -4.10
N ARG A 106 17.59 18.30 -3.37
CA ARG A 106 16.77 18.37 -2.15
C ARG A 106 17.26 19.43 -1.17
N SER A 107 18.56 19.49 -0.85
CA SER A 107 19.09 20.46 0.12
C SER A 107 18.82 21.90 -0.29
N LYS A 108 18.93 22.22 -1.59
CA LYS A 108 18.61 23.55 -2.12
C LYS A 108 17.11 23.83 -2.07
N ALA A 109 16.28 22.81 -2.32
CA ALA A 109 14.83 22.91 -2.21
C ALA A 109 14.40 23.19 -0.76
N GLU A 110 14.98 22.48 0.21
CA GLU A 110 14.75 22.69 1.65
C GLU A 110 15.13 24.10 2.10
N GLU A 111 16.30 24.60 1.67
CA GLU A 111 16.76 25.96 1.96
C GLU A 111 15.79 27.01 1.39
N LYS A 112 15.40 26.87 0.11
CA LYS A 112 14.44 27.76 -0.54
C LYS A 112 13.07 27.75 0.15
N MET A 113 12.64 26.60 0.66
CA MET A 113 11.36 26.46 1.36
C MET A 113 11.44 26.84 2.85
N GLY A 114 12.63 27.02 3.39
CA GLY A 114 12.85 27.30 4.82
C GLY A 114 12.42 26.17 5.74
N LYS A 115 12.36 24.91 5.26
CA LYS A 115 11.97 23.75 6.06
C LYS A 115 12.57 22.45 5.56
N LYS A 116 12.70 21.47 6.45
CA LYS A 116 13.02 20.09 6.10
C LYS A 116 11.82 19.40 5.44
N LEU A 117 12.09 18.59 4.43
CA LEU A 117 11.06 17.84 3.72
C LEU A 117 10.85 16.49 4.40
N LEU A 118 9.58 16.17 4.69
CA LEU A 118 9.18 14.84 5.16
C LEU A 118 8.87 13.90 4.00
N LEU A 119 8.32 14.43 2.90
CA LEU A 119 7.85 13.64 1.77
C LEU A 119 8.02 14.39 0.44
N ALA A 120 8.37 13.64 -0.62
CA ALA A 120 8.35 14.11 -1.99
C ALA A 120 7.66 13.09 -2.91
N GLN A 121 6.69 13.54 -3.71
CA GLN A 121 5.84 12.69 -4.55
C GLN A 121 6.19 12.89 -6.03
N TYR A 122 6.20 11.82 -6.81
CA TYR A 122 6.16 11.90 -8.27
C TYR A 122 4.70 11.86 -8.73
N PHE A 123 4.32 12.79 -9.61
CA PHE A 123 3.00 12.82 -10.24
C PHE A 123 3.10 12.29 -11.67
N GLY A 124 2.14 11.46 -12.07
CA GLY A 124 2.11 10.90 -13.42
C GLY A 124 3.13 9.79 -13.68
N ALA A 125 3.70 9.19 -12.63
CA ALA A 125 4.68 8.12 -12.77
C ALA A 125 4.13 6.93 -13.57
N GLU A 126 2.82 6.70 -13.56
CA GLU A 126 2.15 5.65 -14.34
C GLU A 126 2.20 5.84 -15.86
N GLN A 127 2.64 7.00 -16.35
CA GLN A 127 2.82 7.24 -17.78
C GLN A 127 4.14 6.68 -18.31
N ASP A 128 5.07 6.35 -17.41
CA ASP A 128 6.30 5.64 -17.74
C ASP A 128 6.01 4.18 -18.13
N GLU A 129 6.70 3.67 -19.15
CA GLU A 129 6.44 2.34 -19.69
C GLU A 129 6.72 1.22 -18.67
N VAL A 130 7.82 1.31 -17.94
CA VAL A 130 8.20 0.25 -16.98
C VAL A 130 7.27 0.29 -15.77
N ILE A 131 6.89 1.48 -15.31
CA ILE A 131 5.94 1.65 -14.20
C ILE A 131 4.55 1.16 -14.62
N ALA A 132 4.10 1.47 -15.83
CA ALA A 132 2.82 0.97 -16.38
C ALA A 132 2.82 -0.56 -16.53
N ARG A 133 3.94 -1.14 -16.97
CA ARG A 133 4.13 -2.60 -17.01
C ARG A 133 4.07 -3.21 -15.62
N LEU A 134 4.70 -2.61 -14.62
CA LEU A 134 4.61 -3.08 -13.24
C LEU A 134 3.17 -3.00 -12.71
N ALA A 135 2.45 -1.91 -12.99
CA ALA A 135 1.06 -1.74 -12.58
C ALA A 135 0.08 -2.73 -13.25
N SER A 136 0.50 -3.34 -14.36
CA SER A 136 -0.25 -4.36 -15.12
C SER A 136 0.40 -5.75 -15.08
N ASP A 137 1.31 -5.96 -14.11
CA ASP A 137 2.06 -7.19 -13.95
C ASP A 137 1.13 -8.40 -13.67
N PRO A 138 1.25 -9.52 -14.41
CA PRO A 138 0.37 -10.67 -14.26
C PRO A 138 0.39 -11.32 -12.87
N TYR A 139 1.52 -11.31 -12.15
CA TYR A 139 1.58 -11.81 -10.77
C TYR A 139 0.75 -10.91 -9.84
N LEU A 140 0.96 -9.60 -9.88
CA LEU A 140 0.21 -8.65 -9.03
C LEU A 140 -1.29 -8.70 -9.31
N LEU A 141 -1.67 -8.76 -10.60
CA LEU A 141 -3.07 -8.89 -11.00
C LEU A 141 -3.68 -10.22 -10.56
N SER A 142 -2.91 -11.33 -10.58
CA SER A 142 -3.38 -12.64 -10.12
C SER A 142 -3.61 -12.65 -8.60
N VAL A 143 -2.66 -12.12 -7.82
CA VAL A 143 -2.81 -11.96 -6.36
C VAL A 143 -4.02 -11.10 -6.05
N ALA A 144 -4.14 -9.92 -6.69
CA ALA A 144 -5.25 -9.01 -6.48
C ALA A 144 -6.59 -9.65 -6.85
N ALA A 145 -6.68 -10.31 -8.01
CA ALA A 145 -7.90 -10.96 -8.45
C ALA A 145 -8.36 -12.06 -7.49
N ARG A 146 -7.45 -12.94 -7.08
CA ARG A 146 -7.76 -14.04 -6.16
C ARG A 146 -8.10 -13.51 -4.76
N TYR A 147 -7.37 -12.53 -4.24
CA TYR A 147 -7.66 -11.91 -2.94
C TYR A 147 -9.01 -11.17 -2.94
N LEU A 148 -9.28 -10.38 -3.98
CA LEU A 148 -10.52 -9.62 -4.12
C LEU A 148 -11.69 -10.49 -4.60
N LYS A 149 -11.44 -11.70 -5.11
CA LYS A 149 -12.47 -12.62 -5.64
C LYS A 149 -13.28 -12.01 -6.80
N VAL A 150 -12.68 -11.05 -7.50
CA VAL A 150 -13.21 -10.36 -8.70
C VAL A 150 -12.04 -9.92 -9.59
N PRO A 151 -12.24 -9.75 -10.90
CA PRO A 151 -11.25 -9.07 -11.74
C PRO A 151 -10.95 -7.66 -11.18
N PRO A 152 -9.68 -7.35 -10.85
CA PRO A 152 -9.31 -6.12 -10.15
C PRO A 152 -9.35 -4.92 -11.12
N LYS A 153 -9.53 -3.73 -10.54
CA LYS A 153 -9.36 -2.45 -11.24
C LYS A 153 -8.24 -1.67 -10.56
N LEU A 154 -7.26 -1.23 -11.35
CA LEU A 154 -6.20 -0.36 -10.85
C LEU A 154 -6.80 0.97 -10.38
N MET A 155 -6.57 1.31 -9.11
CA MET A 155 -7.07 2.55 -8.51
C MET A 155 -6.07 3.70 -8.67
N SER A 156 -4.80 3.43 -8.38
CA SER A 156 -3.74 4.44 -8.42
C SER A 156 -2.38 3.79 -8.42
N VAL A 157 -1.41 4.47 -9.03
CA VAL A 157 0.02 4.18 -8.91
C VAL A 157 0.64 5.39 -8.23
N ASN A 158 1.46 5.17 -7.22
CA ASN A 158 2.12 6.24 -6.48
C ASN A 158 3.60 5.89 -6.33
N MET A 159 4.45 6.89 -6.50
CA MET A 159 5.89 6.80 -6.25
C MET A 159 6.30 8.02 -5.43
N TRP A 160 6.97 7.81 -4.31
CA TRP A 160 7.35 8.89 -3.41
C TRP A 160 8.57 8.51 -2.57
N TRP A 161 9.23 9.54 -2.04
CA TRP A 161 10.24 9.43 -1.01
C TRP A 161 9.67 9.92 0.32
N THR A 162 10.01 9.22 1.39
CA THR A 162 9.92 9.71 2.77
C THR A 162 11.31 9.96 3.29
N PHE A 163 11.48 11.00 4.10
CA PHE A 163 12.78 11.35 4.66
C PHE A 163 12.70 11.37 6.19
N PRO A 164 13.67 10.77 6.89
CA PRO A 164 13.71 10.81 8.35
C PRO A 164 14.03 12.23 8.79
N VAL A 165 13.02 12.95 9.25
CA VAL A 165 13.13 14.30 9.79
C VAL A 165 12.28 14.39 11.04
N ASP A 166 12.69 15.21 12.01
CA ASP A 166 11.86 15.50 13.18
C ASP A 166 10.71 16.42 12.77
N ALA A 167 9.64 15.80 12.26
CA ALA A 167 8.45 16.47 11.79
C ALA A 167 7.45 16.71 12.93
N SER A 168 6.60 17.74 12.76
CA SER A 168 5.51 18.00 13.70
C SER A 168 4.55 16.80 13.78
N ALA A 169 3.84 16.66 14.91
CA ALA A 169 2.83 15.60 15.07
C ALA A 169 1.72 15.68 14.00
N GLU A 170 1.38 16.90 13.56
CA GLU A 170 0.42 17.13 12.48
C GLU A 170 0.94 16.59 11.15
N ASP A 171 2.21 16.86 10.81
CA ASP A 171 2.84 16.35 9.60
C ASP A 171 2.95 14.82 9.64
N LYS A 172 3.39 14.24 10.77
CA LYS A 172 3.44 12.78 10.97
C LYS A 172 2.06 12.14 10.75
N ALA A 173 0.99 12.69 11.32
CA ALA A 173 -0.36 12.19 11.16
C ALA A 173 -0.92 12.37 9.73
N ARG A 174 -0.54 13.46 9.05
CA ARG A 174 -0.92 13.74 7.67
C ARG A 174 -0.24 12.78 6.68
N HIS A 175 1.00 12.41 6.95
CA HIS A 175 1.83 11.58 6.08
C HIS A 175 1.87 10.10 6.48
N ALA A 176 0.88 9.61 7.23
CA ALA A 176 0.69 8.20 7.58
C ALA A 176 1.75 7.59 8.54
N HIS A 177 2.47 8.41 9.31
CA HIS A 177 3.42 7.96 10.34
C HIS A 177 2.72 7.60 11.67
N VAL A 178 1.42 7.27 11.62
CA VAL A 178 0.60 6.86 12.77
C VAL A 178 -0.33 5.75 12.29
N PHE A 179 -0.59 4.76 13.15
CA PHE A 179 -1.45 3.63 12.80
C PHE A 179 -2.82 4.07 12.30
N HIS A 180 -3.24 3.46 11.20
CA HIS A 180 -4.53 3.68 10.55
C HIS A 180 -4.87 2.50 9.65
N PHE A 181 -6.11 2.47 9.19
CA PHE A 181 -6.52 1.62 8.09
C PHE A 181 -7.07 2.53 6.99
N ASP A 182 -6.95 2.10 5.75
CA ASP A 182 -7.50 2.78 4.60
C ASP A 182 -8.88 2.21 4.25
N LEU A 183 -9.79 3.11 3.87
CA LEU A 183 -11.15 2.75 3.43
C LEU A 183 -11.48 3.62 2.22
N ASP A 184 -10.63 3.53 1.21
CA ASP A 184 -10.77 4.25 -0.05
C ASP A 184 -11.78 3.55 -0.97
N ASP A 185 -11.97 2.24 -0.81
CA ASP A 185 -13.01 1.43 -1.47
C ASP A 185 -13.55 0.33 -0.53
N VAL A 186 -14.50 -0.48 -1.01
CA VAL A 186 -15.14 -1.59 -0.29
C VAL A 186 -14.13 -2.68 0.09
N LYS A 187 -13.21 -3.01 -0.83
CA LYS A 187 -12.09 -3.92 -0.61
C LYS A 187 -11.01 -3.64 -1.67
N PHE A 188 -9.78 -3.42 -1.24
CA PHE A 188 -8.64 -3.20 -2.13
C PHE A 188 -7.35 -3.67 -1.45
N VAL A 189 -6.35 -4.02 -2.25
CA VAL A 189 -5.03 -4.50 -1.83
C VAL A 189 -3.97 -3.55 -2.38
N LYS A 190 -2.92 -3.31 -1.60
CA LYS A 190 -1.77 -2.49 -2.01
C LYS A 190 -0.54 -3.37 -2.17
N PHE A 191 0.29 -2.99 -3.14
CA PHE A 191 1.61 -3.55 -3.36
C PHE A 191 2.61 -2.40 -3.23
N PHE A 192 3.46 -2.45 -2.21
CA PHE A 192 4.54 -1.49 -2.02
C PHE A 192 5.84 -2.14 -2.44
N PHE A 193 6.69 -1.38 -3.13
CA PHE A 193 8.02 -1.80 -3.51
C PHE A 193 9.02 -0.78 -2.99
N TYR A 194 10.04 -1.23 -2.27
CA TYR A 194 11.11 -0.35 -1.82
C TYR A 194 12.06 -0.03 -2.96
N LEU A 195 12.38 1.25 -3.15
CA LEU A 195 13.37 1.68 -4.13
C LEU A 195 14.78 1.76 -3.54
N THR A 196 14.92 1.76 -2.22
CA THR A 196 16.19 1.71 -1.50
C THR A 196 16.13 0.62 -0.43
N ASP A 197 17.27 0.31 0.17
CA ASP A 197 17.27 -0.52 1.37
C ASP A 197 16.52 0.20 2.50
N VAL A 198 15.72 -0.55 3.25
CA VAL A 198 14.90 -0.07 4.37
C VAL A 198 15.23 -0.88 5.61
N ASP A 199 15.86 -0.22 6.56
CA ASP A 199 16.19 -0.73 7.89
C ASP A 199 15.35 -0.03 8.99
N GLY A 200 15.70 -0.26 10.25
CA GLY A 200 15.01 0.35 11.41
C GLY A 200 15.08 1.88 11.49
N PHE A 201 15.99 2.52 10.78
CA PHE A 201 16.20 3.97 10.79
C PHE A 201 15.65 4.67 9.54
N ALA A 202 15.24 3.89 8.53
CA ALA A 202 14.72 4.39 7.26
C ALA A 202 13.23 4.75 7.28
N GLY A 203 12.55 4.59 8.42
CA GLY A 203 11.10 4.77 8.55
C GLY A 203 10.32 3.62 7.89
N PRO A 204 10.56 2.36 8.30
CA PRO A 204 9.94 1.17 7.71
C PRO A 204 8.42 1.23 7.79
N HIS A 205 7.76 0.54 6.85
CA HIS A 205 6.31 0.29 6.96
C HIS A 205 6.06 -0.66 8.13
N VAL A 206 4.96 -0.46 8.82
CA VAL A 206 4.52 -1.29 9.93
C VAL A 206 3.08 -1.69 9.71
N TYR A 207 2.76 -2.94 10.02
CA TYR A 207 1.39 -3.42 10.03
C TYR A 207 1.12 -4.26 11.29
N VAL A 208 -0.17 -4.41 11.62
CA VAL A 208 -0.63 -5.17 12.77
C VAL A 208 -1.28 -6.46 12.28
N ARG A 209 -0.66 -7.61 12.56
CA ARG A 209 -1.19 -8.92 12.14
C ARG A 209 -2.62 -9.10 12.61
N THR A 210 -3.43 -9.79 11.82
CA THR A 210 -4.84 -10.16 12.10
C THR A 210 -5.84 -9.00 12.18
N SER A 211 -5.37 -7.75 12.22
CA SER A 211 -6.23 -6.57 12.39
C SER A 211 -7.19 -6.33 11.21
N ASN A 212 -7.03 -7.06 10.10
CA ASN A 212 -7.96 -7.08 8.97
C ASN A 212 -9.25 -7.88 9.26
N TRP A 213 -9.20 -8.88 10.14
CA TRP A 213 -10.35 -9.74 10.47
C TRP A 213 -10.71 -9.81 11.96
N ASP A 214 -9.75 -9.63 12.86
CA ASP A 214 -9.93 -9.59 14.31
C ASP A 214 -10.03 -8.14 14.82
N ILE A 215 -11.18 -7.51 14.59
CA ILE A 215 -11.37 -6.07 14.87
C ILE A 215 -11.54 -5.84 16.38
N LYS A 216 -10.43 -5.55 17.09
CA LYS A 216 -10.42 -5.29 18.55
C LYS A 216 -10.52 -3.81 18.94
N TYR A 217 -10.26 -2.90 18.01
CA TYR A 217 -10.28 -1.46 18.27
C TYR A 217 -11.68 -0.84 18.17
N LYS A 218 -11.88 0.28 18.88
CA LYS A 218 -13.11 1.09 18.76
C LYS A 218 -12.89 2.22 17.77
N SER A 219 -13.56 2.16 16.62
CA SER A 219 -13.60 3.25 15.64
C SER A 219 -14.97 3.95 15.64
N PRO A 220 -15.03 5.29 15.65
CA PRO A 220 -16.25 6.03 15.36
C PRO A 220 -16.81 5.67 13.97
N LEU A 221 -18.13 5.64 13.83
CA LEU A 221 -18.78 5.23 12.58
C LEU A 221 -18.48 6.20 11.41
N PHE A 222 -18.47 7.51 11.70
CA PHE A 222 -18.43 8.56 10.65
C PHE A 222 -17.12 9.36 10.59
N LYS A 223 -16.10 9.00 11.38
CA LYS A 223 -14.79 9.68 11.40
C LYS A 223 -13.66 8.70 11.12
N SER A 224 -12.65 9.12 10.35
CA SER A 224 -11.38 8.40 10.34
C SER A 224 -10.75 8.47 11.73
N LYS A 225 -10.03 7.42 12.14
CA LYS A 225 -9.33 7.37 13.41
C LYS A 225 -7.88 7.02 13.14
N ARG A 226 -6.97 7.79 13.74
CA ARG A 226 -5.57 7.42 13.93
C ARG A 226 -5.46 6.76 15.30
N PHE A 227 -4.61 5.75 15.41
CA PHE A 227 -4.42 4.96 16.61
C PHE A 227 -3.02 5.23 17.17
N SER A 228 -2.91 5.41 18.48
CA SER A 228 -1.59 5.49 19.10
C SER A 228 -0.99 4.09 19.27
N ASP A 229 0.33 4.04 19.43
CA ASP A 229 1.05 2.79 19.67
C ASP A 229 0.50 2.06 20.90
N GLU A 230 0.23 2.78 22.00
CA GLU A 230 -0.30 2.19 23.23
C GLU A 230 -1.68 1.57 23.01
N GLU A 231 -2.54 2.21 22.20
CA GLU A 231 -3.85 1.64 21.87
C GLU A 231 -3.70 0.35 21.07
N VAL A 232 -2.80 0.34 20.07
CA VAL A 232 -2.56 -0.83 19.24
C VAL A 232 -1.96 -1.98 20.05
N VAL A 233 -0.95 -1.71 20.88
CA VAL A 233 -0.33 -2.69 21.78
C VAL A 233 -1.34 -3.24 22.77
N ALA A 234 -2.20 -2.40 23.36
CA ALA A 234 -3.24 -2.86 24.27
C ALA A 234 -4.28 -3.77 23.60
N CYS A 235 -4.56 -3.55 22.31
CA CYS A 235 -5.53 -4.35 21.57
C CYS A 235 -4.94 -5.66 21.02
N TYR A 236 -3.71 -5.62 20.50
CA TYR A 236 -3.14 -6.69 19.69
C TYR A 236 -1.87 -7.30 20.27
N GLY A 237 -1.23 -6.67 21.25
CA GLY A 237 0.08 -7.10 21.74
C GLY A 237 1.23 -6.63 20.84
N GLN A 238 2.40 -6.45 21.43
CA GLN A 238 3.61 -6.00 20.73
C GLN A 238 4.06 -7.02 19.66
N GLU A 239 3.84 -8.31 19.92
CA GLU A 239 4.23 -9.42 19.06
C GLU A 239 3.48 -9.45 17.72
N ASN A 240 2.34 -8.77 17.63
CA ASN A 240 1.55 -8.65 16.41
C ASN A 240 1.86 -7.39 15.61
N ILE A 241 2.73 -6.50 16.12
CA ILE A 241 3.21 -5.33 15.39
C ILE A 241 4.46 -5.73 14.61
N VAL A 242 4.39 -5.69 13.29
CA VAL A 242 5.46 -6.14 12.39
C VAL A 242 6.04 -4.95 11.65
N GLU A 243 7.33 -4.72 11.85
CA GLU A 243 8.11 -3.78 11.04
C GLU A 243 8.64 -4.51 9.80
N VAL A 244 8.48 -3.87 8.64
CA VAL A 244 8.83 -4.45 7.35
C VAL A 244 10.16 -3.88 6.92
N PHE A 245 11.21 -4.68 7.07
CA PHE A 245 12.53 -4.39 6.54
C PHE A 245 12.73 -5.09 5.19
N GLY A 246 13.62 -4.56 4.37
CA GLY A 246 13.95 -5.19 3.10
C GLY A 246 14.98 -4.41 2.31
N SER A 247 15.70 -5.12 1.45
CA SER A 247 16.56 -4.48 0.45
C SER A 247 15.73 -3.77 -0.63
N ALA A 248 16.37 -2.93 -1.42
CA ALA A 248 15.77 -2.36 -2.62
C ALA A 248 15.16 -3.47 -3.50
N GLY A 249 13.92 -3.27 -3.94
CA GLY A 249 13.09 -4.24 -4.65
C GLY A 249 12.16 -5.06 -3.77
N ALA A 250 12.36 -5.09 -2.44
CA ALA A 250 11.48 -5.82 -1.52
C ALA A 250 10.03 -5.35 -1.66
N CYS A 251 9.10 -6.31 -1.61
CA CYS A 251 7.68 -6.06 -1.77
C CYS A 251 6.93 -6.28 -0.45
N LEU A 252 5.99 -5.39 -0.14
CA LEU A 252 4.96 -5.60 0.87
C LEU A 252 3.59 -5.67 0.17
N ILE A 253 2.83 -6.71 0.47
CA ILE A 253 1.45 -6.89 0.01
C ILE A 253 0.54 -6.68 1.22
N GLU A 254 -0.41 -5.75 1.13
CA GLU A 254 -1.22 -5.33 2.28
C GLU A 254 -2.71 -5.22 1.94
N ASP A 255 -3.55 -5.87 2.75
CA ASP A 255 -4.97 -5.56 2.89
C ASP A 255 -5.09 -4.22 3.61
N THR A 256 -5.73 -3.29 2.95
CA THR A 256 -5.86 -1.91 3.39
C THR A 256 -6.74 -1.69 4.60
N ILE A 257 -7.54 -2.68 5.01
CA ILE A 257 -8.23 -2.62 6.29
C ILE A 257 -7.40 -3.11 7.48
N THR A 258 -6.21 -3.65 7.20
CA THR A 258 -5.17 -3.89 8.21
C THR A 258 -4.74 -2.54 8.80
N LEU A 259 -4.52 -2.50 10.11
CA LEU A 259 -3.88 -1.35 10.73
C LEU A 259 -2.41 -1.32 10.30
N GLY A 260 -1.98 -0.20 9.74
CA GLY A 260 -0.60 0.04 9.37
C GLY A 260 -0.22 1.52 9.35
N GLY A 261 1.02 1.79 8.97
CA GLY A 261 1.63 3.12 8.90
C GLY A 261 3.13 3.03 8.69
N CYS A 262 3.84 4.16 8.80
CA CYS A 262 5.31 4.17 8.80
C CYS A 262 5.85 4.54 10.18
N ARG A 263 7.00 3.98 10.55
CA ARG A 263 7.76 4.48 11.71
C ARG A 263 8.40 5.83 11.38
N SER A 264 8.55 6.66 12.41
CA SER A 264 9.33 7.90 12.36
C SER A 264 10.69 7.71 13.01
#